data_AF-A0A1Q7RYH4-F1
#
_entry.id   AF-A0A1Q7RYH4-F1
#
_cell.length_a   1.000
_cell.length_b   1.000
_cell.length_c   1.000
_cell.angle_alpha   90.00
_cell.angle_beta   90.00
_cell.angle_gamma   90.00
#
_symmetry.space_group_name_H-M   'P 1'
#
loop_
_entity.id
_entity.type
_entity.pdbx_description
1 polymer ?
#
loop_
_entity_poly.entity_id
_entity_poly.type
_entity_poly.pdbx_seq_one_letter_code
_entity_poly.pdbx_strand_id
1 'polypeptide(L)'
;MQIVRFKAGDKTRYGALEGATVVEYAGTPFTIFRRGRRRHLLKHVVLLAPVLPSKIVGIGLNYRDRATELRRAIPAEPVMLLKPTTTLIGPDDPIVYPSISARVEHEAELAVVIKRRCRDVPVARAREFILGYTCLNDVTARDLQEKDGRGTRAKAFDTFCPIGPCVTTDIDPSALAIEAYVNGEVRQSSSTKEMVFPIEDLVAR
;
A
#
# COMPACT_ATOMS: atom_id res chain seq x y z
N MET A 1 5.62 -3.61 -15.52
CA MET A 1 6.78 -4.16 -14.78
C MET A 1 6.41 -4.28 -13.31
N GLN A 2 6.81 -5.37 -12.65
CA GLN A 2 6.60 -5.61 -11.22
C GLN A 2 7.89 -5.35 -10.44
N ILE A 3 8.00 -4.16 -9.85
CA ILE A 3 9.19 -3.70 -9.15
C ILE A 3 9.22 -4.26 -7.73
N VAL A 4 10.34 -4.84 -7.32
CA VAL A 4 10.55 -5.38 -5.98
C VAL A 4 11.77 -4.78 -5.31
N ARG A 5 11.72 -4.68 -3.99
CA ARG A 5 12.89 -4.52 -3.13
C ARG A 5 13.10 -5.84 -2.40
N PHE A 6 14.31 -6.36 -2.42
CA PHE A 6 14.60 -7.70 -1.90
C PHE A 6 15.96 -7.78 -1.23
N LYS A 7 16.13 -8.77 -0.36
CA LYS A 7 17.40 -9.14 0.26
C LYS A 7 17.91 -10.44 -0.37
N ALA A 8 19.14 -10.40 -0.89
CA ALA A 8 19.89 -11.55 -1.40
C ALA A 8 21.20 -11.68 -0.61
N GLY A 9 21.29 -12.69 0.26
CA GLY A 9 22.32 -12.71 1.32
C GLY A 9 22.16 -11.50 2.23
N ASP A 10 23.23 -10.76 2.51
CA ASP A 10 23.15 -9.54 3.35
C ASP A 10 22.88 -8.24 2.58
N LYS A 11 22.67 -8.34 1.26
CA LYS A 11 22.54 -7.18 0.39
C LYS A 11 21.10 -6.90 0.05
N THR A 12 20.65 -5.69 0.39
CA THR A 12 19.39 -5.14 -0.12
C THR A 12 19.58 -4.62 -1.55
N ARG A 13 18.62 -4.93 -2.42
CA ARG A 13 18.63 -4.60 -3.85
C ARG A 13 17.22 -4.22 -4.31
N TYR A 14 17.16 -3.57 -5.46
CA TYR A 14 15.93 -3.44 -6.24
C TYR A 14 16.01 -4.33 -7.47
N GLY A 15 14.85 -4.73 -7.96
CA GLY A 15 14.74 -5.57 -9.15
C GLY A 15 13.35 -5.56 -9.74
N ALA A 16 13.15 -6.41 -10.74
CA ALA A 16 11.84 -6.71 -11.28
C ALA A 16 11.54 -8.21 -11.14
N LEU A 17 10.31 -8.53 -10.76
CA LEU A 17 9.79 -9.88 -10.74
C LEU A 17 9.44 -10.32 -12.16
N GLU A 18 9.92 -11.50 -12.53
CA GLU A 18 9.71 -12.16 -13.83
C GLU A 18 9.42 -13.65 -13.59
N GLY A 19 8.13 -13.98 -13.44
CA GLY A 19 7.71 -15.31 -13.03
C GLY A 19 8.31 -15.68 -11.67
N ALA A 20 9.04 -16.80 -11.60
CA ALA A 20 9.68 -17.29 -10.38
C ALA A 20 11.08 -16.69 -10.12
N THR A 21 11.47 -15.63 -10.84
CA THR A 21 12.81 -15.03 -10.79
C THR A 21 12.74 -13.54 -10.49
N VAL A 22 13.68 -13.03 -9.72
CA VAL A 22 13.94 -11.59 -9.56
C VAL A 22 15.19 -11.21 -10.35
N VAL A 23 15.05 -10.28 -11.29
CA VAL A 23 16.17 -9.69 -12.03
C VAL A 23 16.66 -8.46 -11.28
N GLU A 24 17.94 -8.41 -10.93
CA GLU A 24 18.53 -7.26 -10.21
C GLU A 24 18.60 -6.03 -11.13
N TYR A 25 18.26 -4.86 -10.59
CA TYR A 25 18.40 -3.57 -11.26
C TYR A 25 19.39 -2.70 -10.50
N ALA A 26 20.21 -1.95 -11.25
CA ALA A 26 21.06 -0.93 -10.68
C ALA A 26 20.22 0.31 -10.31
N GLY A 27 20.51 0.88 -9.13
CA GLY A 27 19.87 2.06 -8.56
C GLY A 27 18.48 1.78 -7.98
N THR A 28 17.55 2.75 -8.10
CA THR A 28 16.21 2.67 -7.51
C THR A 28 15.14 3.09 -8.52
N PRO A 29 13.87 2.71 -8.33
CA PRO A 29 12.75 3.13 -9.17
C PRO A 29 12.57 4.66 -9.27
N PHE A 30 13.17 5.41 -8.34
CA PHE A 30 13.07 6.87 -8.24
C PHE A 30 14.30 7.59 -8.79
N THR A 31 15.32 6.85 -9.26
CA THR A 31 16.59 7.39 -9.77
C THR A 31 16.95 6.69 -11.09
N ILE A 32 18.22 6.31 -11.28
CA ILE A 32 18.63 5.44 -12.38
C ILE A 32 18.10 4.05 -12.08
N PHE A 33 17.20 3.52 -12.91
CA PHE A 33 16.65 2.17 -12.75
C PHE A 33 16.98 1.33 -13.99
N ARG A 34 18.13 0.66 -13.97
CA ARG A 34 18.65 -0.06 -15.15
C ARG A 34 18.72 -1.55 -14.91
N ARG A 35 18.16 -2.32 -15.83
CA ARG A 35 18.18 -3.78 -15.80
C ARG A 35 19.61 -4.30 -15.76
N GLY A 36 19.91 -5.12 -14.76
CA GLY A 36 21.18 -5.84 -14.63
C GLY A 36 21.16 -7.20 -15.33
N ARG A 37 22.24 -7.97 -15.14
CA ARG A 37 22.36 -9.35 -15.64
C ARG A 37 22.09 -10.40 -14.55
N ARG A 38 22.19 -10.04 -13.27
CA ARG A 38 22.03 -10.97 -12.15
C ARG A 38 20.56 -11.33 -11.96
N ARG A 39 20.34 -12.60 -11.66
CA ARG A 39 19.02 -13.20 -11.46
C ARG A 39 19.05 -14.03 -10.19
N HIS A 40 17.97 -13.97 -9.44
CA HIS A 40 17.77 -14.75 -8.22
C HIS A 40 16.46 -15.51 -8.35
N LEU A 41 16.43 -16.80 -7.97
CA LEU A 41 15.15 -17.48 -7.79
C LEU A 41 14.41 -16.79 -6.64
N LEU A 42 13.11 -16.54 -6.83
CA LEU A 42 12.28 -15.85 -5.83
C LEU A 42 12.36 -16.54 -4.46
N LYS A 43 12.35 -17.87 -4.45
CA LYS A 43 12.48 -18.70 -3.23
C LYS A 43 13.82 -18.57 -2.49
N HIS A 44 14.84 -17.94 -3.09
CA HIS A 44 16.16 -17.73 -2.49
C HIS A 44 16.41 -16.29 -2.05
N VAL A 45 15.38 -15.43 -2.11
CA VAL A 45 15.45 -14.05 -1.66
C VAL A 45 14.31 -13.76 -0.70
N VAL A 46 14.48 -12.74 0.13
CA VAL A 46 13.42 -12.22 0.99
C VAL A 46 12.88 -10.96 0.34
N LEU A 47 11.60 -10.92 0.01
CA LEU A 47 10.94 -9.69 -0.43
C LEU A 47 10.81 -8.76 0.77
N LEU A 48 11.05 -7.48 0.54
CA LEU A 48 10.89 -6.42 1.53
C LEU A 48 9.73 -5.53 1.11
N ALA A 49 9.33 -4.58 1.96
CA ALA A 49 8.46 -3.48 1.55
C ALA A 49 9.03 -2.87 0.25
N PRO A 50 8.25 -2.79 -0.84
CA PRO A 50 8.81 -2.55 -2.18
C PRO A 50 9.31 -1.10 -2.35
N VAL A 51 8.98 -0.21 -1.42
CA VAL A 51 9.40 1.20 -1.39
C VAL A 51 9.69 1.67 0.02
N LEU A 52 10.49 2.73 0.14
CA LEU A 52 10.75 3.46 1.38
C LEU A 52 10.21 4.89 1.22
N PRO A 53 8.92 5.11 1.48
CA PRO A 53 8.31 6.42 1.31
C PRO A 53 8.75 7.37 2.42
N SER A 54 8.69 8.68 2.18
CA SER A 54 8.92 9.69 3.22
C SER A 54 7.70 9.96 4.09
N LYS A 55 6.51 9.56 3.63
CA LYS A 55 5.22 9.69 4.31
C LYS A 55 4.22 8.70 3.73
N ILE A 56 3.23 8.31 4.52
CA ILE A 56 2.11 7.48 4.10
C ILE A 56 0.85 8.26 4.41
N VAL A 57 0.04 8.51 3.38
CA VAL A 57 -1.25 9.19 3.50
C VAL A 57 -2.33 8.15 3.33
N GLY A 58 -3.13 7.92 4.37
CA GLY A 58 -4.31 7.07 4.33
C GLY A 58 -5.55 7.90 4.00
N ILE A 59 -6.48 7.30 3.26
CA ILE A 59 -7.80 7.87 2.99
C ILE A 59 -8.81 7.10 3.82
N GLY A 60 -9.71 7.82 4.49
CA GLY A 60 -10.83 7.23 5.21
C GLY A 60 -11.85 6.61 4.25
N LEU A 61 -13.12 6.57 4.65
CA LEU A 61 -14.20 5.97 3.87
C LEU A 61 -14.21 6.45 2.41
N ASN A 62 -13.75 5.59 1.50
CA ASN A 62 -13.63 5.89 0.07
C ASN A 62 -14.35 4.88 -0.83
N TYR A 63 -15.08 3.92 -0.28
CA TYR A 63 -15.76 2.87 -1.05
C TYR A 63 -17.28 2.93 -0.81
N ARG A 64 -18.07 2.96 -1.88
CA ARG A 64 -19.54 3.11 -1.80
C ARG A 64 -20.23 1.93 -1.15
N ASP A 65 -19.81 0.72 -1.49
CA ASP A 65 -20.28 -0.53 -0.89
C ASP A 65 -19.95 -0.57 0.61
N ARG A 66 -18.74 -0.17 1.01
CA ARG A 66 -18.33 -0.07 2.41
C ARG A 66 -19.14 0.97 3.18
N ALA A 67 -19.46 2.10 2.55
CA ALA A 67 -20.32 3.13 3.15
C ALA A 67 -21.73 2.58 3.42
N THR A 68 -22.26 1.81 2.46
CA THR A 68 -23.56 1.14 2.57
C THR A 68 -23.58 0.11 3.69
N GLU A 69 -22.56 -0.75 3.75
CA GLU A 69 -22.40 -1.77 4.80
C GLU A 69 -22.36 -1.14 6.20
N LEU A 70 -21.58 -0.07 6.36
CA LEU A 70 -21.46 0.66 7.61
C LEU A 70 -22.66 1.57 7.93
N ARG A 71 -23.61 1.73 7.00
CA ARG A 71 -24.72 2.69 7.08
C ARG A 71 -24.24 4.11 7.39
N ARG A 72 -23.13 4.51 6.76
CA ARG A 72 -22.51 5.84 6.93
C ARG A 72 -22.70 6.67 5.67
N ALA A 73 -22.94 7.97 5.87
CA ALA A 73 -22.88 8.92 4.78
C ALA A 73 -21.44 9.00 4.24
N ILE A 74 -21.32 9.06 2.92
CA ILE A 74 -20.07 9.38 2.24
C ILE A 74 -19.72 10.83 2.56
N PRO A 75 -18.49 11.13 3.03
CA PRO A 75 -18.10 12.50 3.32
C PRO A 75 -18.01 13.33 2.03
N ALA A 76 -18.26 14.64 2.12
CA ALA A 76 -18.13 15.53 0.96
C ALA A 76 -16.67 15.73 0.50
N GLU A 77 -15.73 15.54 1.42
CA GLU A 77 -14.29 15.69 1.20
C GLU A 77 -13.54 14.46 1.72
N PRO A 78 -12.42 14.05 1.10
CA PRO A 78 -11.64 12.91 1.55
C PRO A 78 -11.03 13.19 2.94
N VAL A 79 -11.33 12.31 3.89
CA VAL A 79 -10.72 12.36 5.23
C VAL A 79 -9.33 11.73 5.13
N MET A 80 -8.28 12.54 5.34
CA MET A 80 -6.90 12.08 5.25
C MET A 80 -6.29 11.86 6.63
N LEU A 81 -5.41 10.86 6.74
CA LEU A 81 -4.59 10.61 7.92
C LEU A 81 -3.15 10.31 7.51
N LEU A 82 -2.22 10.49 8.45
CA LEU A 82 -0.82 10.12 8.27
C LEU A 82 -0.50 8.88 9.09
N LYS A 83 0.17 7.90 8.46
CA LYS A 83 0.87 6.81 9.14
C LYS A 83 2.37 7.12 9.16
N PRO A 84 3.05 6.97 10.31
CA PRO A 84 4.50 7.02 10.36
C PRO A 84 5.12 5.94 9.48
N THR A 85 6.28 6.21 8.89
CA THR A 85 6.99 5.24 8.06
C THR A 85 7.54 4.05 8.86
N THR A 86 7.64 4.16 10.19
CA THR A 86 8.03 3.06 11.10
C THR A 86 7.02 1.92 11.12
N THR A 87 5.77 2.18 10.70
CA THR A 87 4.73 1.15 10.62
C THR A 87 4.95 0.14 9.49
N LEU A 88 5.81 0.46 8.51
CA LEU A 88 6.00 -0.32 7.29
C LEU A 88 6.70 -1.65 7.55
N ILE A 89 6.09 -2.72 7.02
CA ILE A 89 6.71 -4.04 6.94
C ILE A 89 6.49 -4.63 5.54
N GLY A 90 7.36 -5.55 5.15
CA GLY A 90 7.29 -6.23 3.87
C GLY A 90 6.32 -7.41 3.84
N PRO A 91 6.28 -8.14 2.72
CA PRO A 91 5.61 -9.43 2.65
C PRO A 91 6.14 -10.40 3.71
N ASP A 92 5.25 -11.23 4.25
CA ASP A 92 5.55 -12.28 5.24
C ASP A 92 6.10 -11.81 6.60
N ASP A 93 6.36 -10.52 6.78
CA ASP A 93 6.72 -9.94 8.07
C ASP A 93 5.50 -9.99 9.02
N PRO A 94 5.71 -10.29 10.32
CA PRO A 94 4.62 -10.43 11.28
C PRO A 94 4.01 -9.08 11.67
N ILE A 95 2.68 -9.05 11.81
CA ILE A 95 1.96 -7.97 12.49
C ILE A 95 1.99 -8.24 13.99
N VAL A 96 2.53 -7.31 14.77
CA VAL A 96 2.63 -7.41 16.23
C VAL A 96 1.47 -6.66 16.87
N TYR A 97 0.64 -7.39 17.62
CA TYR A 97 -0.53 -6.80 18.26
C TYR A 97 -0.10 -6.03 19.51
N PRO A 98 -0.43 -4.73 19.64
CA PRO A 98 -0.06 -3.96 20.81
C PRO A 98 -0.87 -4.43 22.02
N SER A 99 -0.22 -4.58 23.17
CA SER A 99 -0.85 -5.07 24.41
C SER A 99 -2.01 -4.21 24.91
N ILE A 100 -2.07 -2.95 24.47
CA ILE A 100 -3.13 -1.99 24.85
C ILE A 100 -4.38 -2.08 23.97
N SER A 101 -4.39 -2.94 22.95
CA SER A 101 -5.51 -3.11 22.01
C SER A 101 -6.10 -4.51 22.16
N ALA A 102 -7.41 -4.58 22.35
CA ALA A 102 -8.17 -5.84 22.34
C ALA A 102 -8.72 -6.20 20.95
N ARG A 103 -8.74 -5.24 20.02
CA ARG A 103 -9.36 -5.43 18.69
C ARG A 103 -8.50 -4.83 17.58
N VAL A 104 -7.70 -5.69 16.95
CA VAL A 104 -6.92 -5.33 15.75
C VAL A 104 -7.60 -5.90 14.51
N GLU A 105 -7.80 -5.05 13.51
CA GLU A 105 -8.48 -5.37 12.26
C GLU A 105 -7.58 -5.11 11.05
N HIS A 106 -7.85 -5.86 9.98
CA HIS A 106 -7.26 -5.66 8.65
C HIS A 106 -8.14 -4.72 7.83
N GLU A 107 -7.52 -3.98 6.92
CA GLU A 107 -8.19 -3.15 5.92
C GLU A 107 -7.40 -3.31 4.62
N ALA A 108 -7.93 -4.08 3.65
CA ALA A 108 -7.23 -4.29 2.39
C ALA A 108 -7.42 -3.08 1.47
N GLU A 109 -6.31 -2.51 1.03
CA GLU A 109 -6.28 -1.24 0.32
C GLU A 109 -5.39 -1.31 -0.94
N LEU A 110 -5.76 -0.51 -1.94
CA LEU A 110 -4.88 -0.19 -3.06
C LEU A 110 -3.94 0.96 -2.64
N ALA A 111 -2.64 0.71 -2.62
CA ALA A 111 -1.66 1.76 -2.39
C ALA A 111 -1.14 2.34 -3.71
N VAL A 112 -1.14 3.67 -3.79
CA VAL A 112 -0.59 4.45 -4.90
C VAL A 112 0.82 4.91 -4.54
N VAL A 113 1.80 4.54 -5.36
CA VAL A 113 3.19 4.94 -5.14
C VAL A 113 3.52 6.16 -6.00
N ILE A 114 3.90 7.25 -5.37
CA ILE A 114 4.27 8.49 -6.07
C ILE A 114 5.71 8.41 -6.60
N LYS A 115 5.90 8.72 -7.88
CA LYS A 115 7.15 8.58 -8.63
C LYS A 115 8.16 9.70 -8.36
N ARG A 116 7.69 10.92 -8.23
CA ARG A 116 8.54 12.12 -8.12
C ARG A 116 7.83 13.18 -7.29
N ARG A 117 8.61 14.11 -6.75
CA ARG A 117 8.09 15.26 -6.03
C ARG A 117 7.10 16.02 -6.92
N CYS A 118 5.97 16.40 -6.34
CA CYS A 118 4.90 17.11 -7.01
C CYS A 118 4.19 18.05 -6.03
N ARG A 119 3.52 19.06 -6.57
CA ARG A 119 2.73 20.06 -5.86
C ARG A 119 1.72 20.63 -6.84
N ASP A 120 0.50 20.92 -6.37
CA ASP A 120 -0.56 21.57 -7.16
C ASP A 120 -0.77 20.89 -8.52
N VAL A 121 -0.88 19.56 -8.50
CA VAL A 121 -0.95 18.73 -9.71
C VAL A 121 -2.35 18.82 -10.30
N PRO A 122 -2.53 19.24 -11.57
CA PRO A 122 -3.83 19.14 -12.21
C PRO A 122 -4.29 17.68 -12.32
N VAL A 123 -5.57 17.39 -12.07
CA VAL A 123 -6.16 16.03 -12.15
C VAL A 123 -5.76 15.31 -13.44
N ALA A 124 -5.86 16.00 -14.59
CA ALA A 124 -5.51 15.46 -15.90
C ALA A 124 -4.05 14.98 -16.03
N ARG A 125 -3.15 15.44 -15.15
CA ARG A 125 -1.72 15.09 -15.14
C ARG A 125 -1.34 14.19 -13.96
N ALA A 126 -2.27 13.86 -13.06
CA ALA A 126 -2.00 13.09 -11.85
C ALA A 126 -1.26 11.77 -12.14
N ARG A 127 -1.67 11.05 -13.19
CA ARG A 127 -1.05 9.79 -13.61
C ARG A 127 0.44 9.91 -13.96
N GLU A 128 0.91 11.07 -14.45
CA GLU A 128 2.33 11.30 -14.74
C GLU A 128 3.22 11.25 -13.49
N PHE A 129 2.62 11.42 -12.31
CA PHE A 129 3.31 11.44 -11.01
C PHE A 129 3.18 10.11 -10.27
N ILE A 130 2.42 9.15 -10.78
CA ILE A 130 2.28 7.82 -10.18
C ILE A 130 3.36 6.92 -10.76
N LEU A 131 4.11 6.24 -9.89
CA LEU A 131 5.03 5.18 -10.28
C LEU A 131 4.24 3.93 -10.63
N GLY A 132 3.31 3.56 -9.77
CA GLY A 132 2.49 2.38 -9.91
C GLY A 132 1.69 2.10 -8.64
N TYR A 133 1.22 0.86 -8.53
CA TYR A 133 0.31 0.42 -7.49
C TYR A 133 0.83 -0.82 -6.78
N THR A 134 0.46 -1.00 -5.51
CA THR A 134 0.79 -2.19 -4.71
C THR A 134 -0.37 -2.47 -3.75
N CYS A 135 -0.43 -3.69 -3.20
CA CYS A 135 -1.35 -3.98 -2.11
C CYS A 135 -0.82 -3.39 -0.80
N LEU A 136 -1.74 -2.97 0.07
CA LEU A 136 -1.46 -2.50 1.42
C LEU A 136 -2.53 -3.01 2.38
N ASN A 137 -2.14 -3.28 3.61
CA ASN A 137 -3.07 -3.56 4.71
C ASN A 137 -3.00 -2.40 5.72
N ASP A 138 -4.08 -1.62 5.87
CA ASP A 138 -4.15 -0.52 6.86
C ASP A 138 -4.61 -1.05 8.21
N VAL A 139 -3.72 -1.82 8.85
CA VAL A 139 -3.97 -2.47 10.14
C VAL A 139 -4.38 -1.41 11.18
N THR A 140 -5.46 -1.71 11.89
CA THR A 140 -6.11 -0.75 12.79
C THR A 140 -6.48 -1.39 14.11
N ALA A 141 -6.01 -0.80 15.22
CA ALA A 141 -6.53 -1.08 16.56
C ALA A 141 -7.87 -0.35 16.74
N ARG A 142 -8.98 -1.02 16.43
CA ARG A 142 -10.29 -0.38 16.26
C ARG A 142 -10.87 0.17 17.56
N ASP A 143 -10.69 -0.56 18.66
CA ASP A 143 -11.06 -0.11 20.00
C ASP A 143 -10.37 1.21 20.39
N LEU A 144 -9.11 1.38 20.00
CA LEU A 144 -8.39 2.65 20.19
C LEU A 144 -8.90 3.75 19.27
N GLN A 145 -9.27 3.42 18.03
CA GLN A 145 -9.83 4.40 17.10
C GLN A 145 -11.18 4.94 17.59
N GLU A 146 -12.05 4.05 18.08
CA GLU A 146 -13.34 4.39 18.66
C GLU A 146 -13.16 5.25 19.92
N LYS A 147 -12.18 4.92 20.78
CA LYS A 147 -11.86 5.68 21.99
C LYS A 147 -11.32 7.08 21.72
N ASP A 148 -10.43 7.22 20.74
CA ASP A 148 -9.73 8.49 20.48
C ASP A 148 -10.52 9.45 19.59
N GLY A 149 -11.51 8.94 18.84
CA GLY A 149 -12.21 9.70 17.79
C GLY A 149 -11.30 10.14 16.63
N ARG A 150 -10.02 9.72 16.62
CA ARG A 150 -9.01 10.05 15.61
C ARG A 150 -8.23 8.79 15.24
N GLY A 151 -7.88 8.67 13.95
CA GLY A 151 -7.26 7.46 13.42
C GLY A 151 -5.77 7.28 13.71
N THR A 152 -5.04 8.33 14.09
CA THR A 152 -3.57 8.30 14.09
C THR A 152 -3.00 7.23 15.02
N ARG A 153 -3.30 7.26 16.33
CA ARG A 153 -2.74 6.29 17.28
C ARG A 153 -3.13 4.85 16.92
N ALA A 154 -4.40 4.64 16.58
CA ALA A 154 -4.94 3.33 16.21
C ALA A 154 -4.24 2.70 14.99
N LYS A 155 -3.65 3.51 14.11
CA LYS A 155 -3.02 3.08 12.85
C LYS A 155 -1.50 3.30 12.84
N ALA A 156 -0.89 3.75 13.93
CA ALA A 156 0.51 4.19 13.95
C ALA A 156 1.49 3.27 14.71
N PHE A 157 1.05 2.08 15.14
CA PHE A 157 1.95 1.10 15.75
C PHE A 157 2.92 0.55 14.71
N ASP A 158 4.15 0.23 15.13
CA ASP A 158 5.07 -0.54 14.31
C ASP A 158 4.37 -1.79 13.78
N THR A 159 4.70 -2.22 12.56
CA THR A 159 4.07 -3.35 11.83
C THR A 159 2.65 -3.12 11.30
N PHE A 160 2.01 -1.97 11.56
CA PHE A 160 0.62 -1.73 11.12
C PHE A 160 0.47 -1.25 9.65
N CYS A 161 1.52 -1.33 8.84
CA CYS A 161 1.46 -1.03 7.41
C CYS A 161 2.17 -2.09 6.55
N PRO A 162 1.68 -3.33 6.51
CA PRO A 162 2.14 -4.30 5.51
C PRO A 162 1.91 -3.79 4.09
N ILE A 163 2.94 -3.86 3.25
CA ILE A 163 2.89 -3.38 1.87
C ILE A 163 3.68 -4.31 0.93
N GLY A 164 3.11 -4.59 -0.24
CA GLY A 164 3.79 -5.42 -1.25
C GLY A 164 2.83 -6.24 -2.10
N PRO A 165 3.30 -7.34 -2.71
CA PRO A 165 4.70 -7.80 -2.75
C PRO A 165 5.59 -7.01 -3.74
N CYS A 166 4.98 -6.23 -4.63
CA CYS A 166 5.68 -5.47 -5.65
C CYS A 166 4.90 -4.20 -6.02
N VAL A 167 5.59 -3.20 -6.57
CA VAL A 167 4.92 -2.10 -7.27
C VAL A 167 4.74 -2.48 -8.73
N THR A 168 3.49 -2.66 -9.15
CA THR A 168 3.17 -2.86 -10.57
C THR A 168 2.97 -1.52 -11.28
N THR A 169 3.61 -1.37 -12.43
CA THR A 169 3.61 -0.14 -13.24
C THR A 169 2.67 -0.21 -14.44
N ASP A 170 2.29 -1.42 -14.86
CA ASP A 170 1.52 -1.66 -16.09
C ASP A 170 0.16 -2.28 -15.72
N ILE A 171 -0.65 -1.55 -14.97
CA ILE A 171 -2.02 -1.98 -14.62
C ILE A 171 -2.97 -0.79 -14.67
N ASP A 172 -4.20 -1.02 -15.12
CA ASP A 172 -5.28 -0.04 -15.01
C ASP A 172 -5.96 -0.19 -13.64
N PRO A 173 -5.93 0.83 -12.77
CA PRO A 173 -6.53 0.75 -11.45
C PRO A 173 -8.05 0.97 -11.45
N SER A 174 -8.71 1.19 -12.59
CA SER A 174 -10.11 1.64 -12.66
C SER A 174 -11.14 0.62 -12.15
N ALA A 175 -10.85 -0.69 -12.25
CA ALA A 175 -11.78 -1.75 -11.89
C ALA A 175 -11.07 -3.04 -11.42
N LEU A 176 -10.08 -2.90 -10.55
CA LEU A 176 -9.39 -4.03 -9.92
C LEU A 176 -10.25 -4.62 -8.80
N ALA A 177 -10.17 -5.94 -8.62
CA ALA A 177 -10.70 -6.59 -7.43
C ALA A 177 -9.76 -6.35 -6.24
N ILE A 178 -10.33 -6.13 -5.06
CA ILE A 178 -9.60 -6.00 -3.79
C ILE A 178 -10.20 -6.97 -2.79
N GLU A 179 -9.36 -7.85 -2.25
CA GLU A 179 -9.79 -8.91 -1.35
C GLU A 179 -8.84 -9.03 -0.15
N ALA A 180 -9.40 -9.31 1.01
CA ALA A 180 -8.65 -9.68 2.21
C ALA A 180 -9.03 -11.10 2.63
N TYR A 181 -8.02 -11.92 2.91
CA TYR A 181 -8.20 -13.28 3.42
C TYR A 181 -7.63 -13.39 4.82
N VAL A 182 -8.39 -14.01 5.72
CA VAL A 182 -7.92 -14.38 7.07
C VAL A 182 -8.10 -15.87 7.22
N ASN A 183 -7.00 -16.61 7.41
CA ASN A 183 -7.00 -18.07 7.48
C ASN A 183 -7.69 -18.75 6.27
N GLY A 184 -7.53 -18.17 5.08
CA GLY A 184 -8.12 -18.65 3.83
C GLY A 184 -9.57 -18.21 3.59
N GLU A 185 -10.23 -17.60 4.56
CA GLU A 185 -11.60 -17.09 4.41
C GLU A 185 -11.60 -15.64 3.92
N VAL A 186 -12.45 -15.34 2.94
CA VAL A 186 -12.67 -13.97 2.47
C VAL A 186 -13.32 -13.16 3.59
N ARG A 187 -12.67 -12.06 4.01
CA ARG A 187 -13.17 -11.11 5.01
C ARG A 187 -13.50 -9.74 4.43
N GLN A 188 -12.90 -9.41 3.29
CA GLN A 188 -13.21 -8.22 2.51
C GLN A 188 -13.21 -8.61 1.03
N SER A 189 -14.16 -8.11 0.25
CA SER A 189 -14.21 -8.24 -1.20
C SER A 189 -14.91 -7.03 -1.77
N SER A 190 -14.22 -6.29 -2.63
CA SER A 190 -14.72 -5.07 -3.29
C SER A 190 -13.99 -4.86 -4.63
N SER A 191 -14.23 -3.72 -5.27
CA SER A 191 -13.50 -3.31 -6.46
C SER A 191 -13.17 -1.83 -6.42
N THR A 192 -12.03 -1.44 -6.98
CA THR A 192 -11.61 -0.03 -7.09
C THR A 192 -12.60 0.84 -7.87
N LYS A 193 -13.50 0.25 -8.66
CA LYS A 193 -14.61 0.96 -9.31
C LYS A 193 -15.58 1.60 -8.31
N GLU A 194 -15.63 1.09 -7.08
CA GLU A 194 -16.48 1.60 -5.99
C GLU A 194 -15.86 2.83 -5.30
N MET A 195 -14.68 3.28 -5.73
CA MET A 195 -14.04 4.48 -5.18
C MET A 195 -14.93 5.71 -5.35
N VAL A 196 -15.16 6.43 -4.26
CA VAL A 196 -15.88 7.71 -4.25
C VAL A 196 -15.00 8.83 -4.78
N PHE A 197 -13.77 8.88 -4.27
CA PHE A 197 -12.73 9.81 -4.67
C PHE A 197 -11.73 9.04 -5.56
N PRO A 198 -11.72 9.30 -6.87
CA PRO A 198 -10.78 8.71 -7.82
C PRO A 198 -9.32 8.99 -7.44
N ILE A 199 -8.42 8.11 -7.87
CA ILE A 199 -6.99 8.21 -7.57
C ILE A 199 -6.40 9.53 -8.08
N GLU A 200 -6.78 9.94 -9.28
CA GLU A 200 -6.31 11.17 -9.91
C GLU A 200 -6.74 12.41 -9.14
N ASP A 201 -7.97 12.40 -8.61
CA ASP A 201 -8.50 13.48 -7.77
C ASP A 201 -7.76 13.54 -6.43
N LEU A 202 -7.46 12.39 -5.81
CA LEU A 202 -6.70 12.31 -4.56
C LEU A 202 -5.26 12.83 -4.71
N VAL A 203 -4.61 12.55 -5.83
CA VAL A 203 -3.23 13.01 -6.11
C VAL A 203 -3.19 14.51 -6.41
N ALA A 204 -4.27 15.08 -6.94
CA ALA A 204 -4.38 16.49 -7.30
C ALA A 204 -4.66 17.44 -6.12
N ARG A 205 -5.09 16.89 -4.98
CA ARG A 205 -5.49 17.62 -3.77
C ARG A 205 -4.33 18.00 -2.86
#